data_AF-A0A7G1I3U4-F1
#
_entry.id   AF-A0A7G1I3U4-F1
#
_cell.length_a   1.000
_cell.length_b   1.000
_cell.length_c   1.000
_cell.angle_alpha   90.00
_cell.angle_beta   90.00
_cell.angle_gamma   90.00
#
_symmetry.space_group_name_H-M   'P 1'
#
loop_
_entity.id
_entity.type
_entity.pdbx_description
1 polymer ?
#
loop_
_entity_poly.entity_id
_entity_poly.type
_entity_poly.pdbx_seq_one_letter_code
_entity_poly.pdbx_strand_id
1 'polypeptide(L)'
;MLADLLVHRLRAVDELEALLAADVVPHATLMWGKSLLDESSPNFLGIYAGAASAARVRAAIEQAPVLVTAGVVFTDMVSGFFSQRIDPARTIDIGQYQSTVAGRVFAPLEMSAALRAIAEILTGRGITSPPCRLRMTTVRHRLRSAMTL
;
A
#
# COMPACT_ATOMS: atom_id res chain seq x y z
N MET A 1 -1.80 3.48 0.22
CA MET A 1 -0.53 3.22 -0.48
C MET A 1 0.34 2.27 0.33
N LEU A 2 1.19 1.49 -0.33
CA LEU A 2 2.23 0.68 0.32
C LEU A 2 3.57 0.98 -0.38
N ALA A 3 4.61 1.33 0.36
CA ALA A 3 5.94 1.59 -0.19
C ALA A 3 7.02 0.76 0.52
N ASP A 4 8.10 0.43 -0.16
CA ASP A 4 9.16 -0.38 0.43
C ASP A 4 10.56 -0.12 -0.16
N LEU A 5 11.53 -0.90 0.31
CA LEU A 5 12.98 -0.86 0.06
C LEU A 5 13.44 -0.37 -1.33
N LEU A 6 12.78 -0.75 -2.43
CA LEU A 6 13.29 -0.37 -3.76
C LEU A 6 13.21 1.13 -4.01
N VAL A 7 12.28 1.86 -3.38
CA VAL A 7 12.23 3.32 -3.48
C VAL A 7 13.54 3.94 -2.99
N HIS A 8 14.04 3.47 -1.85
CA HIS A 8 15.33 3.92 -1.32
C HIS A 8 16.49 3.49 -2.22
N ARG A 9 16.49 2.23 -2.68
CA ARG A 9 17.58 1.69 -3.52
C ARG A 9 17.72 2.41 -4.86
N LEU A 10 16.60 2.87 -5.41
CA LEU A 10 16.54 3.57 -6.69
C LEU A 10 16.55 5.10 -6.54
N ARG A 11 16.76 5.60 -5.31
CA ARG A 11 16.82 7.04 -4.99
C ARG A 11 15.56 7.80 -5.45
N ALA A 12 14.40 7.17 -5.31
CA ALA A 12 13.10 7.73 -5.72
C ALA A 12 12.28 8.27 -4.53
N VAL A 13 12.96 8.64 -3.43
CA VAL A 13 12.32 9.09 -2.18
C VAL A 13 11.60 10.42 -2.41
N ASP A 14 12.25 11.38 -3.08
CA ASP A 14 11.67 12.70 -3.36
C ASP A 14 10.41 12.59 -4.22
N GLU A 15 10.40 11.68 -5.20
CA GLU A 15 9.22 11.42 -6.03
C GLU A 15 8.08 10.76 -5.25
N LEU A 16 8.41 9.85 -4.32
CA LEU A 16 7.43 9.26 -3.42
C LEU A 16 6.82 10.32 -2.49
N GLU A 17 7.64 11.20 -1.92
CA GLU A 17 7.18 12.31 -1.07
C GLU A 17 6.29 13.27 -1.85
N ALA A 18 6.67 13.61 -3.09
CA ALA A 18 5.84 14.44 -3.98
C ALA A 18 4.47 13.79 -4.26
N LEU A 19 4.45 12.48 -4.49
CA LEU A 19 3.20 11.72 -4.67
C LEU A 19 2.34 11.74 -3.40
N LEU A 20 2.94 11.59 -2.22
CA LEU A 20 2.23 11.63 -0.94
C LEU A 20 1.74 13.04 -0.57
N ALA A 21 2.42 14.09 -1.06
CA ALA A 21 1.98 15.47 -0.89
C ALA A 21 0.84 15.86 -1.86
N ALA A 22 0.73 15.16 -3.00
CA ALA A 22 -0.28 15.44 -4.01
C ALA A 22 -1.71 15.04 -3.58
N ASP A 23 -1.87 14.18 -2.59
CA ASP A 23 -3.18 13.72 -2.12
C ASP A 23 -3.15 13.18 -0.69
N VAL A 24 -4.28 13.20 0.01
CA VAL A 24 -4.37 12.66 1.38
C VAL A 24 -4.58 11.14 1.31
N VAL A 25 -3.47 10.40 1.25
CA VAL A 25 -3.49 8.94 1.09
C VAL A 25 -2.97 8.24 2.34
N PRO A 26 -3.78 7.40 3.01
CA PRO A 26 -3.29 6.51 4.07
C PRO A 26 -2.21 5.57 3.52
N HIS A 27 -1.09 5.49 4.22
CA HIS A 27 0.10 4.81 3.71
C HIS A 27 0.77 3.94 4.77
N ALA A 28 1.38 2.86 4.30
CA ALA A 28 2.11 1.89 5.12
C ALA A 28 3.42 1.53 4.42
N THR A 29 4.30 0.85 5.16
CA THR A 29 5.49 0.21 4.60
C THR A 29 5.48 -1.29 4.84
N LEU A 30 6.29 -2.04 4.09
CA LEU A 30 6.74 -3.35 4.59
C LEU A 30 7.91 -3.15 5.57
N MET A 31 8.37 -4.25 6.17
CA MET A 31 9.43 -4.20 7.19
C MET A 31 10.77 -3.62 6.68
N TRP A 32 11.08 -3.73 5.38
CA TRP A 32 12.34 -3.22 4.84
C TRP A 32 12.32 -1.73 4.50
N GLY A 33 11.14 -1.12 4.46
CA GLY A 33 10.91 0.29 4.17
C GLY A 33 10.82 1.13 5.44
N LYS A 34 11.34 0.65 6.58
CA LYS A 34 11.41 1.48 7.78
C LYS A 34 12.19 2.77 7.47
N SER A 35 11.74 3.88 8.06
CA SER A 35 12.21 5.26 7.79
C SER A 35 12.01 5.79 6.37
N LEU A 36 11.33 5.05 5.48
CA LEU A 36 11.01 5.55 4.14
C LEU A 36 9.91 6.61 4.15
N LEU A 37 8.98 6.50 5.10
CA LEU A 37 7.82 7.37 5.26
C LEU A 37 7.92 8.10 6.60
N ASP A 38 7.38 9.32 6.66
CA ASP A 38 7.22 10.05 7.90
C ASP A 38 6.25 9.32 8.84
N GLU A 39 6.80 8.61 9.83
CA GLU A 39 6.03 7.84 10.81
C GLU A 39 5.20 8.74 11.76
N SER A 40 5.47 10.06 11.79
CA SER A 40 4.70 11.03 12.56
C SER A 40 3.44 11.51 11.83
N SER A 41 3.34 11.23 10.52
CA SER A 41 2.19 11.61 9.70
C SER A 41 0.89 10.98 10.25
N PRO A 42 -0.21 11.74 10.35
CA PRO A 42 -1.51 11.18 10.73
C PRO A 42 -2.03 10.15 9.71
N ASN A 43 -1.46 10.14 8.50
CA ASN A 43 -1.81 9.20 7.44
C ASN A 43 -0.94 7.93 7.47
N PHE A 44 0.09 7.85 8.32
CA PHE A 44 0.90 6.65 8.46
C PHE A 44 0.16 5.59 9.27
N LEU A 45 -0.07 4.44 8.63
CA LEU A 45 -0.83 3.32 9.18
C LEU A 45 0.03 2.38 10.02
N GLY A 46 1.34 2.32 9.73
CA GLY A 46 2.29 1.38 10.32
C GLY A 46 2.85 0.40 9.29
N ILE A 47 3.30 -0.75 9.78
CA ILE A 47 3.91 -1.81 8.96
C ILE A 47 2.83 -2.80 8.52
N TYR A 48 2.80 -3.09 7.22
CA TYR A 48 2.06 -4.20 6.64
C TYR A 48 2.95 -5.45 6.58
N ALA A 49 2.43 -6.57 7.09
CA ALA A 49 3.07 -7.87 7.14
C ALA A 49 2.06 -9.01 6.83
N GLY A 50 1.19 -8.79 5.84
CA GLY A 50 0.13 -9.74 5.49
C GLY A 50 -0.84 -10.02 6.64
N ALA A 51 -1.11 -11.30 6.90
CA ALA A 51 -1.98 -11.73 7.99
C ALA A 51 -1.47 -11.37 9.39
N ALA A 52 -0.17 -11.12 9.56
CA ALA A 52 0.43 -10.69 10.82
C ALA A 52 0.31 -9.17 11.07
N SER A 53 -0.22 -8.40 10.11
CA SER A 53 -0.41 -6.96 10.29
C SER A 53 -1.46 -6.66 11.37
N ALA A 54 -1.33 -5.51 12.02
CA ALA A 54 -2.43 -4.95 12.80
C ALA A 54 -3.71 -4.86 11.94
N ALA A 55 -4.87 -5.22 12.51
CA ALA A 55 -6.12 -5.36 11.76
C ALA A 55 -6.49 -4.11 10.94
N ARG A 56 -6.24 -2.92 11.50
CA ARG A 56 -6.45 -1.64 10.81
C ARG A 56 -5.58 -1.47 9.56
N VAL A 57 -4.31 -1.90 9.63
CA VAL A 57 -3.35 -1.78 8.53
C VAL A 57 -3.70 -2.79 7.45
N ARG A 58 -3.96 -4.03 7.86
CA ARG A 58 -4.39 -5.08 6.94
C ARG A 58 -5.63 -4.68 6.15
N ALA A 59 -6.66 -4.20 6.84
CA ALA A 59 -7.89 -3.76 6.20
C ALA A 59 -7.66 -2.59 5.25
N ALA A 60 -6.86 -1.59 5.66
CA ALA A 60 -6.54 -0.44 4.82
C ALA A 60 -5.82 -0.83 3.52
N ILE A 61 -4.92 -1.82 3.58
CA ILE A 61 -4.15 -2.27 2.42
C ILE A 61 -4.96 -3.25 1.56
N GLU A 62 -5.50 -4.31 2.15
CA GLU A 62 -6.15 -5.39 1.40
C GLU A 62 -7.55 -4.99 0.88
N GLN A 63 -8.22 -4.03 1.50
CA GLN A 63 -9.56 -3.57 1.10
C GLN A 63 -9.56 -2.19 0.45
N ALA A 64 -8.40 -1.63 0.14
CA ALA A 64 -8.31 -0.37 -0.57
C ALA A 64 -9.11 -0.45 -1.89
N PRO A 65 -9.94 0.56 -2.22
CA PRO A 65 -10.66 0.59 -3.50
C PRO A 65 -9.68 0.70 -4.68
N VAL A 66 -8.54 1.36 -4.46
CA VAL A 66 -7.35 1.33 -5.33
C VAL A 66 -6.13 1.27 -4.42
N LEU A 67 -5.25 0.29 -4.63
CA LEU A 67 -3.97 0.19 -3.93
C LEU A 67 -2.84 0.63 -4.87
N VAL A 68 -2.08 1.64 -4.46
CA VAL A 68 -0.79 1.96 -5.08
C VAL A 68 0.31 1.27 -4.29
N THR A 69 1.13 0.45 -4.94
CA THR A 69 2.35 -0.14 -4.40
C THR A 69 3.57 0.51 -5.07
N ALA A 70 4.60 0.86 -4.30
CA ALA A 70 5.83 1.46 -4.83
C ALA A 70 7.06 0.75 -4.27
N GLY A 71 7.83 0.12 -5.16
CA GLY A 71 9.06 -0.56 -4.78
C GLY A 71 8.89 -1.72 -3.81
N VAL A 72 7.69 -2.31 -3.79
CA VAL A 72 7.29 -3.43 -2.95
C VAL A 72 7.76 -4.74 -3.56
N VAL A 73 8.47 -5.55 -2.76
CA VAL A 73 8.81 -6.93 -3.13
C VAL A 73 8.33 -7.86 -2.02
N PHE A 74 7.27 -8.62 -2.31
CA PHE A 74 6.77 -9.60 -1.34
C PHE A 74 7.68 -10.82 -1.30
N THR A 75 8.45 -10.95 -0.22
CA THR A 75 9.09 -12.19 0.21
C THR A 75 8.25 -12.89 1.28
N ASP A 76 8.55 -14.14 1.56
CA ASP A 76 7.94 -14.94 2.63
C ASP A 76 7.99 -14.21 3.99
N MET A 77 9.14 -13.64 4.35
CA MET A 77 9.37 -12.93 5.61
C MET A 77 8.54 -11.65 5.74
N VAL A 78 8.44 -10.84 4.68
CA VAL A 78 7.75 -9.54 4.74
C VAL A 78 6.24 -9.63 4.57
N SER A 79 5.76 -10.73 3.99
CA SER A 79 4.34 -10.92 3.69
C SER A 79 3.64 -11.86 4.66
N GLY A 80 4.34 -12.36 5.67
CA GLY A 80 3.82 -13.38 6.58
C GLY A 80 3.44 -14.65 5.83
N PHE A 81 4.42 -15.27 5.17
CA PHE A 81 4.27 -16.49 4.35
C PHE A 81 3.26 -16.33 3.19
N PHE A 82 3.38 -15.24 2.42
CA PHE A 82 2.54 -14.95 1.26
C PHE A 82 1.03 -14.87 1.57
N SER A 83 0.70 -14.37 2.76
CA SER A 83 -0.69 -14.32 3.25
C SER A 83 -1.47 -13.09 2.80
N GLN A 84 -0.83 -12.19 2.05
CA GLN A 84 -1.46 -10.99 1.51
C GLN A 84 -2.62 -11.33 0.59
N ARG A 85 -3.71 -10.56 0.70
CA ARG A 85 -4.87 -10.64 -0.19
C ARG A 85 -5.05 -9.33 -0.94
N ILE A 86 -4.20 -9.14 -1.95
CA ILE A 86 -4.21 -7.95 -2.81
C ILE A 86 -4.82 -8.35 -4.15
N ASP A 87 -5.80 -7.57 -4.59
CA ASP A 87 -6.50 -7.79 -5.85
C ASP A 87 -5.80 -7.01 -6.98
N PRO A 88 -5.20 -7.69 -7.97
CA PRO A 88 -4.49 -7.03 -9.05
C PRO A 88 -5.37 -6.09 -9.88
N ALA A 89 -6.69 -6.35 -9.97
CA ALA A 89 -7.62 -5.54 -10.76
C ALA A 89 -7.81 -4.12 -10.20
N ARG A 90 -7.49 -3.92 -8.92
CA ARG A 90 -7.53 -2.62 -8.23
C ARG A 90 -6.16 -2.14 -7.77
N THR A 91 -5.09 -2.67 -8.35
CA THR A 91 -3.72 -2.33 -7.96
C THR A 91 -3.01 -1.54 -9.07
N ILE A 92 -2.31 -0.50 -8.66
CA ILE A 92 -1.27 0.18 -9.42
C ILE A 92 0.05 -0.22 -8.79
N ASP A 93 0.82 -1.07 -9.49
CA ASP A 93 2.11 -1.53 -9.00
C ASP A 93 3.25 -0.81 -9.70
N ILE A 94 4.03 -0.05 -8.94
CA ILE A 94 5.19 0.70 -9.42
C ILE A 94 6.45 -0.09 -9.10
N GLY A 95 6.94 -0.80 -10.11
CA GLY A 95 8.18 -1.55 -10.07
C GLY A 95 9.39 -0.73 -10.50
N GLN A 96 10.55 -1.40 -10.58
CA GLN A 96 11.83 -0.76 -10.89
C GLN A 96 11.92 -0.26 -12.34
N TYR A 97 11.60 -1.11 -13.32
CA TYR A 97 11.70 -0.83 -14.77
C TYR A 97 10.38 -1.02 -15.54
N GLN A 98 9.33 -1.38 -14.82
CA GLN A 98 7.98 -1.54 -15.34
C GLN A 98 6.99 -1.21 -14.23
N SER A 99 5.81 -0.76 -14.62
CA SER A 99 4.67 -0.63 -13.71
C SER A 99 3.46 -1.36 -14.27
N THR A 100 2.49 -1.68 -13.43
CA THR A 100 1.21 -2.22 -13.88
C THR A 100 0.04 -1.41 -13.33
N VAL A 101 -1.03 -1.32 -14.11
CA VAL A 101 -2.32 -0.75 -13.69
C VAL A 101 -3.39 -1.76 -14.01
N ALA A 102 -4.07 -2.28 -12.98
CA ALA A 102 -5.08 -3.33 -13.14
C ALA A 102 -4.57 -4.54 -13.96
N GLY A 103 -3.31 -4.93 -13.75
CA GLY A 103 -2.64 -6.01 -14.48
C GLY A 103 -2.10 -5.66 -15.88
N ARG A 104 -2.41 -4.47 -16.41
CA ARG A 104 -1.83 -4.01 -17.68
C ARG A 104 -0.43 -3.45 -17.46
N VAL A 105 0.55 -3.95 -18.22
CA VAL A 105 1.97 -3.57 -18.10
C VAL A 105 2.28 -2.28 -18.87
N PHE A 106 3.09 -1.43 -18.26
CA PHE A 106 3.70 -0.23 -18.83
C PHE A 106 5.22 -0.36 -18.69
N ALA A 107 5.89 -0.56 -19.82
CA ALA A 107 7.34 -0.74 -19.90
C ALA A 107 7.86 -0.31 -21.29
N PRO A 108 9.12 0.16 -21.39
CA PRO A 108 10.01 0.46 -20.26
C PRO A 108 9.55 1.71 -19.51
N LEU A 109 9.56 1.67 -18.17
CA LEU A 109 9.17 2.80 -17.32
C LEU A 109 9.90 2.74 -15.98
N GLU A 110 10.77 3.72 -15.73
CA GLU A 110 11.49 3.88 -14.46
C GLU A 110 10.55 4.27 -13.32
N MET A 111 10.84 3.78 -12.11
CA MET A 111 10.06 4.06 -10.89
C MET A 111 9.84 5.57 -10.66
N SER A 112 10.89 6.38 -10.77
CA SER A 112 10.81 7.83 -10.57
C SER A 112 9.87 8.49 -11.59
N ALA A 113 9.92 8.06 -12.85
CA ALA A 113 9.02 8.56 -13.89
C ALA A 113 7.56 8.16 -13.62
N ALA A 114 7.32 6.92 -13.18
CA ALA A 114 5.99 6.45 -12.81
C ALA A 114 5.40 7.23 -11.61
N LEU A 115 6.19 7.43 -10.56
CA LEU A 115 5.79 8.21 -9.38
C LEU A 115 5.45 9.65 -9.75
N ARG A 116 6.29 10.31 -10.56
CA ARG A 116 6.04 11.66 -11.08
C ARG A 116 4.75 11.74 -11.89
N ALA A 117 4.55 10.80 -12.83
CA ALA A 117 3.35 10.77 -13.65
C ALA A 117 2.07 10.66 -12.81
N ILE A 118 2.07 9.83 -11.76
CA ILE A 118 0.92 9.71 -10.86
C ILE A 118 0.73 10.99 -10.06
N ALA A 119 1.80 11.60 -9.52
CA ALA A 119 1.72 12.86 -8.79
C ALA A 119 1.15 13.99 -9.67
N GLU A 120 1.56 14.08 -10.94
CA GLU A 120 1.01 15.03 -11.92
C GLU A 120 -0.47 14.80 -12.19
N ILE A 121 -0.90 13.54 -12.31
CA ILE A 121 -2.33 13.20 -12.47
C ILE A 121 -3.14 13.60 -11.23
N LEU A 122 -2.63 13.33 -10.03
CA LEU A 122 -3.31 13.65 -8.77
C LEU A 122 -3.41 15.15 -8.52
N THR A 123 -2.38 15.92 -8.88
CA THR A 123 -2.41 17.38 -8.79
C THR A 123 -3.29 18.02 -9.86
N GLY A 124 -3.32 17.47 -11.08
CA GLY A 124 -4.08 18.00 -12.21
C GLY A 124 -5.58 17.69 -12.19
N ARG A 125 -6.03 16.62 -11.51
CA ARG A 125 -7.45 16.21 -11.53
C ARG A 125 -8.41 17.12 -10.75
N GLY A 126 -7.91 18.07 -9.96
CA GLY A 126 -8.73 19.04 -9.21
C GLY A 126 -9.64 18.45 -8.12
N ILE A 127 -9.42 17.19 -7.73
CA ILE A 127 -10.15 16.49 -6.67
C ILE A 127 -9.16 15.77 -5.74
N THR A 128 -9.51 15.65 -4.46
CA THR A 128 -8.78 14.82 -3.49
C THR A 128 -9.45 13.47 -3.33
N SER A 129 -8.66 12.44 -3.02
CA SER A 129 -9.25 11.13 -2.73
C SER A 129 -10.03 11.21 -1.42
N PRO A 130 -11.19 10.54 -1.32
CA PRO A 130 -11.90 10.48 -0.05
C PRO A 130 -11.01 9.78 0.98
N PRO A 131 -11.04 10.20 2.27
CA PRO A 131 -10.31 9.51 3.32
C PRO A 131 -10.75 8.05 3.36
N CYS A 132 -9.80 7.12 3.47
CA CYS A 132 -10.09 5.69 3.50
C CYS A 132 -10.88 5.36 4.79
N ARG A 133 -12.21 5.33 4.69
CA ARG A 133 -13.08 4.88 5.78
C ARG A 133 -12.92 3.38 5.96
N LEU A 134 -12.10 3.00 6.93
CA LEU A 134 -11.98 1.63 7.40
C LEU A 134 -13.36 1.14 7.88
N ARG A 135 -14.07 0.37 7.05
CA ARG A 135 -15.21 -0.42 7.53
C ARG A 135 -14.65 -1.56 8.37
N MET A 136 -14.61 -1.37 9.68
CA MET A 136 -14.39 -2.49 10.60
C MET A 136 -15.61 -3.41 10.53
N THR A 137 -15.55 -4.43 9.67
CA THR A 137 -16.55 -5.50 9.70
C THR A 137 -16.32 -6.29 10.98
N THR A 138 -17.16 -6.10 11.99
CA THR A 138 -17.13 -6.91 13.21
C THR A 138 -17.34 -8.37 12.83
N VAL A 139 -16.27 -9.17 12.83
CA VAL A 139 -16.38 -10.63 12.77
C VAL A 139 -16.99 -11.07 14.09
N ARG A 140 -18.31 -11.33 14.12
CA ARG A 140 -18.97 -11.95 15.27
C ARG A 140 -18.43 -13.37 15.40
N HIS A 141 -17.49 -13.58 16.32
CA HIS A 141 -17.10 -14.92 16.73
C HIS A 141 -18.34 -15.59 17.37
N ARG A 142 -18.95 -16.57 16.68
CA ARG A 142 -19.92 -17.46 17.32
C ARG A 142 -19.14 -18.35 18.29
N LEU A 143 -19.17 -18.00 19.57
CA LEU A 143 -18.86 -18.93 20.66
C LEU A 143 -19.94 -20.03 20.62
N ARG A 144 -19.59 -21.20 20.09
CA ARG A 144 -20.38 -22.41 20.34
C ARG A 144 -20.11 -22.83 21.79
N SER A 145 -21.06 -22.57 22.67
CA SER A 145 -21.14 -23.30 23.93
C SER A 145 -21.44 -24.76 23.60
N ALA A 146 -20.56 -25.66 24.04
CA ALA A 146 -20.89 -27.07 24.20
C ALA A 146 -20.46 -27.47 25.61
N MET A 147 -21.43 -27.32 26.51
CA MET A 147 -21.50 -27.93 27.83
C MET A 147 -22.06 -29.34 27.62
N THR A 148 -21.34 -30.38 28.01
CA THR A 148 -21.94 -31.68 28.38
C THR A 148 -21.00 -32.35 29.39
N LEU A 149 -21.64 -32.84 30.46
CA LEU A 149 -21.07 -33.49 31.64
C LEU A 149 -20.20 -34.70 31.32
#